data_AF-A0A838G9T9-F1
#
_entry.id   AF-A0A838G9T9-F1
#
_cell.length_a   1.000
_cell.length_b   1.000
_cell.length_c   1.000
_cell.angle_alpha   90.00
_cell.angle_beta   90.00
_cell.angle_gamma   90.00
#
_symmetry.space_group_name_H-M   'P 1'
#
loop_
_entity.id
_entity.type
_entity.pdbx_description
1 polymer ?
#
loop_
_entity_poly.entity_id
_entity_poly.type
_entity_poly.pdbx_seq_one_letter_code
_entity_poly.pdbx_strand_id
1 'polypeptide(L)'
;VVFRPLFAVGGQELGYLPGSESEKMSPWGQAVFDTLGALTSSEVIDEVLDRGMLEVLPLTHIRGRSLHDAFVIVDEAQSLERNVLLTVLSRIGANSKVILTHDVAQRDNLRVGRHDGIVAVVEKLKGHPLFAHVTLTRSERSPIAALVTEMLESVVV
;
A
#
# COMPACT_ATOMS: atom_id res chain seq x y z
N VAL A 1 4.95 5.93 8.92
CA VAL A 1 3.48 5.86 8.67
C VAL A 1 3.23 4.99 7.46
N VAL A 2 2.32 4.03 7.55
CA VAL A 2 1.86 3.18 6.44
C VAL A 2 0.41 3.51 6.15
N PHE A 3 0.12 3.92 4.92
CA PHE A 3 -1.23 4.11 4.42
C PHE A 3 -1.61 2.96 3.50
N ARG A 4 -2.81 2.40 3.72
CA ARG A 4 -3.38 1.40 2.81
C ARG A 4 -4.75 1.86 2.31
N PRO A 5 -5.05 1.74 1.02
CA PRO A 5 -6.40 1.99 0.54
C PRO A 5 -7.33 0.86 0.97
N LEU A 6 -8.57 1.19 1.29
CA LEU A 6 -9.57 0.24 1.74
C LEU A 6 -10.20 -0.45 0.53
N PHE A 7 -9.83 -1.71 0.30
CA PHE A 7 -10.50 -2.59 -0.65
C PHE A 7 -11.02 -3.80 0.10
N ALA A 8 -12.29 -4.14 -0.13
CA ALA A 8 -12.83 -5.42 0.27
C ALA A 8 -12.44 -6.48 -0.75
N VAL A 9 -12.10 -7.67 -0.27
CA VAL A 9 -11.80 -8.82 -1.11
C VAL A 9 -13.07 -9.25 -1.85
N GLY A 10 -12.96 -9.54 -3.15
CA GLY A 10 -14.06 -10.11 -3.94
C GLY A 10 -15.11 -9.13 -4.46
N GLY A 11 -14.79 -7.83 -4.52
CA GLY A 11 -15.69 -6.83 -5.12
C GLY A 11 -16.96 -6.55 -4.31
N GLN A 12 -17.01 -6.99 -3.05
CA GLN A 12 -18.08 -6.63 -2.14
C GLN A 12 -17.92 -5.16 -1.72
N GLU A 13 -19.01 -4.42 -1.61
CA GLU A 13 -18.95 -3.15 -0.88
C GLU A 13 -18.69 -3.50 0.59
N LEU A 14 -17.66 -2.89 1.16
CA LEU A 14 -17.43 -2.96 2.60
C LEU A 14 -18.64 -2.31 3.26
N GLY A 15 -19.62 -3.12 3.66
CA GLY A 15 -20.79 -2.64 4.37
C GLY A 15 -20.39 -1.97 5.69
N TYR A 16 -21.37 -1.67 6.53
CA TYR A 16 -21.05 -1.14 7.86
C TYR A 16 -20.28 -2.17 8.70
N LEU A 17 -18.98 -1.96 8.89
CA LEU A 17 -18.20 -2.63 9.93
C LEU A 17 -18.49 -1.94 11.27
N PRO A 18 -19.15 -2.58 12.24
CA PRO A 18 -19.29 -2.04 13.59
C PRO A 18 -17.93 -2.03 14.30
N GLY A 19 -17.73 -1.07 15.22
CA GLY A 19 -16.51 -0.94 16.01
C GLY A 19 -15.83 0.43 15.89
N SER A 20 -14.81 0.61 16.71
CA SER A 20 -13.87 1.73 16.67
C SER A 20 -13.09 1.76 15.36
N GLU A 21 -12.49 2.90 15.01
CA GLU A 21 -11.63 3.02 13.83
C GLU A 21 -10.52 1.96 13.81
N SER A 22 -9.90 1.70 14.97
CA SER A 22 -8.86 0.70 15.13
C SER A 22 -9.36 -0.72 14.83
N GLU A 23 -10.56 -1.08 15.29
CA GLU A 23 -11.15 -2.39 15.00
C GLU A 23 -11.49 -2.54 13.51
N LYS A 24 -11.93 -1.47 12.86
CA LYS A 24 -12.16 -1.45 11.42
C LYS A 24 -10.86 -1.51 10.63
N MET A 25 -9.73 -1.08 11.18
CA MET A 25 -8.44 -1.13 10.50
C MET A 25 -7.64 -2.40 10.78
N SER A 26 -7.99 -3.13 11.85
CA SER A 26 -7.27 -4.31 12.33
C SER A 26 -6.94 -5.32 11.21
N PRO A 27 -7.87 -5.73 10.32
CA PRO A 27 -7.55 -6.68 9.25
C PRO A 27 -6.48 -6.18 8.27
N TRP A 28 -6.45 -4.88 7.99
CA TRP A 28 -5.50 -4.28 7.06
C TRP A 28 -4.15 -3.98 7.72
N GLY A 29 -4.17 -3.63 9.01
CA GLY A 29 -2.97 -3.46 9.83
C GLY A 29 -2.24 -4.78 10.08
N GLN A 30 -2.97 -5.89 10.20
CA GLN A 30 -2.40 -7.19 10.50
C GLN A 30 -1.30 -7.61 9.51
N ALA A 31 -1.48 -7.39 8.20
CA ALA A 31 -0.47 -7.72 7.21
C ALA A 31 0.87 -6.98 7.42
N VAL A 32 0.81 -5.72 7.89
CA VAL A 32 2.00 -4.95 8.24
C VAL A 32 2.67 -5.56 9.48
N PHE A 33 1.88 -5.90 10.50
CA PHE A 33 2.39 -6.52 11.72
C PHE A 33 2.97 -7.92 11.50
N ASP A 34 2.34 -8.74 10.66
CA ASP A 34 2.85 -10.06 10.29
C ASP A 34 4.22 -9.95 9.60
N THR A 35 4.37 -8.96 8.70
CA THR A 35 5.66 -8.69 8.03
C THR A 35 6.72 -8.26 9.03
N LEU A 36 6.38 -7.39 9.98
CA LEU A 36 7.32 -6.95 11.02
C LEU A 36 7.67 -8.09 11.99
N GLY A 37 6.71 -8.96 12.33
CA GLY A 37 6.92 -10.11 13.20
C GLY A 37 7.86 -11.16 12.61
N ALA A 38 8.02 -11.19 11.28
CA ALA A 38 9.03 -12.02 10.61
C ALA A 38 10.45 -11.41 10.70
N LEU A 39 10.57 -10.11 10.98
CA LEU A 39 11.84 -9.37 11.01
C LEU A 39 12.38 -9.12 12.42
N THR A 40 11.50 -9.03 13.42
CA THR A 40 11.85 -8.72 14.80
C THR A 40 10.86 -9.36 15.79
N SER A 41 11.20 -9.36 17.09
CA SER A 41 10.31 -9.88 18.12
C SER A 41 9.13 -8.93 18.40
N SER A 42 8.05 -9.50 18.97
CA SER A 42 6.84 -8.75 19.35
C SER A 42 7.12 -7.61 20.31
N GLU A 43 8.06 -7.78 21.25
CA GLU A 43 8.39 -6.76 22.25
C GLU A 43 8.94 -5.48 21.59
N VAL A 44 9.72 -5.63 20.52
CA VAL A 44 10.26 -4.49 19.75
C VAL A 44 9.14 -3.80 18.98
N ILE A 45 8.20 -4.56 18.42
CA ILE A 45 7.06 -4.00 17.68
C ILE A 45 6.18 -3.20 18.65
N ASP A 46 5.88 -3.75 19.82
CA ASP A 46 5.11 -3.09 20.86
C ASP A 46 5.79 -1.79 21.33
N GLU A 47 7.11 -1.81 21.56
CA GLU A 47 7.87 -0.60 21.91
C GLU A 47 7.79 0.48 20.81
N VAL A 48 7.89 0.10 19.54
CA VAL A 48 7.78 1.01 18.39
C VAL A 48 6.38 1.62 18.30
N LEU A 49 5.34 0.83 18.59
CA LEU A 49 3.96 1.28 18.60
C LEU A 49 3.66 2.22 19.78
N ASP A 50 4.10 1.85 20.99
CA ASP A 50 3.89 2.66 22.20
C ASP A 50 4.56 4.03 22.10
N ARG A 51 5.68 4.11 21.37
CA ARG A 51 6.38 5.37 21.07
C ARG A 51 5.76 6.17 19.92
N GLY A 52 4.70 5.66 19.28
CA GLY A 52 4.06 6.28 18.12
C GLY A 52 4.96 6.34 16.88
N MET A 53 5.99 5.50 16.80
CA MET A 53 6.94 5.48 15.69
C MET A 53 6.37 4.79 14.44
N LEU A 54 5.38 3.91 14.63
CA LEU A 54 4.62 3.25 13.57
C LEU A 54 3.14 3.59 13.69
N GLU A 55 2.58 4.10 12.60
CA GLU A 55 1.14 4.28 12.43
C GLU A 55 0.71 3.52 11.17
N VAL A 56 -0.35 2.72 11.27
CA VAL A 56 -1.01 2.12 10.10
C VAL A 56 -2.42 2.70 10.00
N LEU A 57 -2.70 3.41 8.91
CA LEU A 57 -3.92 4.21 8.76
C LEU A 57 -4.53 4.00 7.38
N PRO A 58 -5.86 4.17 7.22
CA PRO A 58 -6.44 4.15 5.88
C PRO A 58 -6.04 5.43 5.15
N LEU A 59 -5.91 5.32 3.82
CA LEU A 59 -5.42 6.41 2.97
C LEU A 59 -6.23 7.72 3.12
N THR A 60 -7.51 7.64 3.50
CA THR A 60 -8.38 8.79 3.75
C THR A 60 -7.86 9.74 4.84
N HIS A 61 -7.09 9.25 5.80
CA HIS A 61 -6.54 10.04 6.91
C HIS A 61 -5.40 10.97 6.50
N ILE A 62 -4.91 10.89 5.27
CA ILE A 62 -3.85 11.78 4.80
C ILE A 62 -4.35 13.21 4.53
N ARG A 63 -5.66 13.39 4.31
CA ARG A 63 -6.24 14.69 3.98
C ARG A 63 -6.08 15.65 5.17
N GLY A 64 -5.58 16.85 4.89
CA GLY A 64 -5.36 17.89 5.90
C GLY A 64 -4.09 17.71 6.76
N ARG A 65 -3.30 16.64 6.55
CA ARG A 65 -2.01 16.46 7.22
C ARG A 65 -0.87 17.08 6.40
N SER A 66 0.22 17.43 7.07
CA SER A 66 1.54 17.64 6.45
C SER A 66 2.52 16.72 7.18
N LEU A 67 3.17 15.82 6.45
CA LEU A 67 3.99 14.75 7.02
C LEU A 67 5.46 15.17 6.96
N HIS A 68 5.98 15.67 8.08
CA HIS A 68 7.37 16.08 8.25
C HIS A 68 8.15 15.01 9.03
N ASP A 69 9.45 14.90 8.77
CA ASP A 69 10.36 13.98 9.47
C ASP A 69 9.85 12.52 9.49
N ALA A 70 9.23 12.09 8.38
CA ALA A 70 8.52 10.82 8.30
C ALA A 70 8.93 9.96 7.10
N PHE A 71 9.01 8.65 7.33
CA PHE A 71 8.94 7.65 6.27
C PHE A 71 7.48 7.23 6.05
N VAL A 72 6.98 7.52 4.86
CA VAL A 72 5.60 7.26 4.45
C VAL A 72 5.59 6.13 3.43
N ILE A 73 4.84 5.08 3.69
CA ILE A 73 4.60 3.99 2.73
C ILE A 73 3.13 4.06 2.34
N VAL A 74 2.83 4.10 1.05
CA VAL A 74 1.49 3.90 0.52
C VAL A 74 1.48 2.56 -0.18
N ASP A 75 0.80 1.60 0.42
CA ASP A 75 0.74 0.23 -0.08
C ASP A 75 -0.41 0.02 -1.06
N GLU A 76 -0.28 -0.96 -1.96
CA GLU A 76 -1.32 -1.31 -2.96
C GLU A 76 -1.76 -0.13 -3.85
N ALA A 77 -0.82 0.68 -4.32
CA ALA A 77 -1.13 1.92 -5.03
C ALA A 77 -1.64 1.71 -6.48
N GLN A 78 -1.67 0.49 -7.00
CA GLN A 78 -2.07 0.16 -8.38
C GLN A 78 -3.52 0.56 -8.73
N SER A 79 -4.39 0.63 -7.73
CA SER A 79 -5.80 0.96 -7.86
C SER A 79 -6.09 2.45 -7.59
N LEU A 80 -5.07 3.26 -7.29
CA LEU A 80 -5.24 4.67 -6.98
C LEU A 80 -5.31 5.54 -8.23
N GLU A 81 -6.34 6.39 -8.28
CA GLU A 81 -6.47 7.42 -9.28
C GLU A 81 -5.41 8.54 -9.11
N ARG A 82 -5.09 9.22 -10.22
CA ARG A 82 -4.09 10.29 -10.26
C ARG A 82 -4.35 11.44 -9.26
N ASN A 83 -5.60 11.85 -9.08
CA ASN A 83 -6.03 12.88 -8.13
C ASN A 83 -5.78 12.45 -6.67
N VAL A 84 -5.97 11.17 -6.35
CA VAL A 84 -5.69 10.60 -5.02
C VAL A 84 -4.19 10.58 -4.78
N LEU A 85 -3.40 10.11 -5.75
CA LEU A 85 -1.93 10.15 -5.66
C LEU A 85 -1.40 11.58 -5.49
N LEU A 86 -1.93 12.55 -6.24
CA LEU A 86 -1.58 13.95 -6.05
C LEU A 86 -1.92 14.45 -4.65
N THR A 87 -3.08 14.06 -4.11
CA THR A 87 -3.48 14.39 -2.75
C THR A 87 -2.43 13.89 -1.77
N VAL A 88 -2.01 12.63 -1.87
CA VAL A 88 -0.99 12.02 -1.00
C VAL A 88 0.38 12.69 -1.15
N LEU A 89 0.90 12.75 -2.38
CA LEU A 89 2.25 13.24 -2.66
C LEU A 89 2.40 14.72 -2.28
N SER A 90 1.33 15.52 -2.35
CA SER A 90 1.33 16.92 -1.93
C SER A 90 1.41 17.14 -0.41
N ARG A 91 1.30 16.08 0.40
CA ARG A 91 1.40 16.15 1.87
C ARG A 91 2.79 15.84 2.41
N ILE A 92 3.72 15.44 1.56
CA ILE A 92 5.08 15.07 1.98
C ILE A 92 5.87 16.35 2.26
N GLY A 93 6.20 16.55 3.53
CA GLY A 93 6.92 17.71 4.04
C GLY A 93 8.43 17.55 4.06
N ALA A 94 9.10 18.49 4.72
CA ALA A 94 10.54 18.48 4.91
C ALA A 94 11.04 17.22 5.63
N ASN A 95 12.26 16.78 5.28
CA ASN A 95 12.93 15.59 5.82
C ASN A 95 12.13 14.28 5.72
N SER A 96 11.14 14.23 4.85
CA SER A 96 10.30 13.04 4.65
C SER A 96 10.64 12.31 3.36
N LYS A 97 10.30 11.03 3.33
CA LYS A 97 10.31 10.20 2.12
C LYS A 97 8.97 9.50 1.96
N VAL A 98 8.53 9.35 0.72
CA VAL A 98 7.34 8.56 0.38
C VAL A 98 7.74 7.41 -0.53
N ILE A 99 7.25 6.22 -0.22
CA ILE A 99 7.36 5.01 -1.03
C ILE A 99 5.96 4.62 -1.45
N LEU A 100 5.76 4.43 -2.75
CA LEU A 100 4.53 3.86 -3.30
C LEU A 100 4.86 2.43 -3.76
N THR A 101 4.21 1.43 -3.19
CA THR A 101 4.31 0.04 -3.68
C THR A 101 3.09 -0.26 -4.55
N HIS A 102 3.30 -1.00 -5.64
CA HIS A 102 2.22 -1.40 -6.53
C HIS A 102 2.57 -2.67 -7.29
N ASP A 103 1.54 -3.41 -7.71
CA ASP A 103 1.69 -4.58 -8.58
C ASP A 103 1.15 -4.29 -9.99
N VAL A 104 1.99 -4.48 -11.01
CA VAL A 104 1.63 -4.27 -12.42
C VAL A 104 0.66 -5.35 -12.91
N ALA A 105 0.76 -6.59 -12.44
CA ALA A 105 -0.08 -7.69 -12.90
C ALA A 105 -1.52 -7.58 -12.39
N GLN A 106 -1.71 -7.13 -11.14
CA GLN A 106 -3.05 -6.90 -10.57
C GLN A 106 -3.81 -5.77 -11.27
N ARG A 107 -3.10 -4.83 -11.89
CA ARG A 107 -3.70 -3.73 -12.66
C ARG A 107 -4.53 -4.26 -13.84
N ASP A 108 -4.02 -5.26 -14.54
CA ASP A 108 -4.64 -5.75 -15.78
C ASP A 108 -5.98 -6.46 -15.51
N ASN A 109 -6.15 -7.02 -14.31
CA ASN A 109 -7.39 -7.68 -13.87
C ASN A 109 -8.50 -6.71 -13.46
N LEU A 110 -8.18 -5.45 -13.14
CA LEU A 110 -9.13 -4.55 -12.49
C LEU A 110 -10.21 -3.98 -13.44
N ARG A 111 -10.10 -4.10 -14.78
CA ARG A 111 -11.05 -3.50 -15.76
C ARG A 111 -11.42 -2.03 -15.46
N VAL A 112 -10.60 -1.31 -14.70
CA VAL A 112 -10.81 0.10 -14.34
C VAL A 112 -10.30 0.94 -15.50
N GLY A 113 -11.19 1.66 -16.17
CA GLY A 113 -10.87 2.39 -17.39
C GLY A 113 -9.75 3.42 -17.21
N ARG A 114 -8.74 3.35 -18.08
CA ARG A 114 -7.80 4.41 -18.57
C ARG A 114 -7.20 5.46 -17.60
N HIS A 115 -7.46 5.43 -16.31
CA HIS A 115 -6.93 6.38 -15.34
C HIS A 115 -5.73 5.76 -14.62
N ASP A 116 -4.64 5.63 -15.36
CA ASP A 116 -3.41 5.02 -14.87
C ASP A 116 -2.66 6.01 -13.95
N GLY A 117 -3.05 6.04 -12.68
CA GLY A 117 -2.51 6.99 -11.70
C GLY A 117 -1.01 6.81 -11.49
N ILE A 118 -0.59 5.58 -11.20
CA ILE A 118 0.82 5.29 -10.91
C ILE A 118 1.70 5.44 -12.16
N VAL A 119 1.29 4.95 -13.34
CA VAL A 119 2.11 5.13 -14.55
C VAL A 119 2.24 6.61 -14.89
N ALA A 120 1.16 7.40 -14.72
CA ALA A 120 1.25 8.84 -14.94
C ALA A 120 2.24 9.53 -13.98
N VAL A 121 2.38 9.05 -12.74
CA VAL A 121 3.40 9.54 -11.79
C VAL A 121 4.80 9.12 -12.24
N VAL A 122 4.99 7.83 -12.55
CA VAL A 122 6.29 7.28 -12.97
C VAL A 122 6.82 8.00 -14.21
N GLU A 123 6.00 8.14 -15.26
CA GLU A 123 6.41 8.77 -16.50
C GLU A 123 6.69 10.27 -16.33
N LYS A 124 5.92 10.97 -15.49
CA LYS A 124 6.13 12.41 -15.26
C LYS A 124 7.34 12.73 -14.41
N LEU A 125 7.69 11.87 -13.45
CA LEU A 125 8.79 12.12 -12.52
C LEU A 125 10.10 11.45 -12.95
N LYS A 126 10.08 10.64 -14.01
CA LYS A 126 11.27 9.96 -14.55
C LYS A 126 12.40 10.96 -14.82
N GLY A 127 13.58 10.65 -14.27
CA GLY A 127 14.78 11.49 -14.41
C GLY A 127 14.87 12.67 -13.44
N HIS A 128 13.86 12.91 -12.61
CA HIS A 128 13.92 13.93 -11.57
C HIS A 128 14.83 13.47 -10.41
N PRO A 129 15.71 14.33 -9.85
CA PRO A 129 16.67 13.94 -8.81
C PRO A 129 16.02 13.46 -7.50
N LEU A 130 14.77 13.84 -7.25
CA LEU A 130 13.98 13.42 -6.09
C LEU A 130 13.11 12.19 -6.35
N PHE A 131 13.23 11.55 -7.51
CA PHE A 131 12.40 10.42 -7.90
C PHE A 131 13.26 9.22 -8.30
N ALA A 132 12.87 8.05 -7.80
CA ALA A 132 13.39 6.77 -8.23
C ALA A 132 12.22 5.81 -8.45
N HIS A 133 12.35 4.97 -9.46
CA HIS A 133 11.43 3.87 -9.72
C HIS A 133 12.24 2.57 -9.81
N VAL A 134 11.86 1.58 -9.03
CA VAL A 134 12.53 0.29 -8.95
C VAL A 134 11.51 -0.79 -9.30
N THR A 135 11.82 -1.58 -10.32
CA THR A 135 11.00 -2.73 -10.70
C THR A 135 11.62 -3.99 -10.12
N LEU A 136 10.86 -4.68 -9.27
CA LEU A 136 11.25 -5.99 -8.76
C LEU A 136 10.89 -7.06 -9.80
N THR A 137 11.88 -7.81 -10.26
CA THR A 137 11.72 -8.76 -11.38
C THR A 137 11.44 -10.19 -10.91
N ARG A 138 11.47 -10.45 -9.60
CA ARG A 138 11.25 -11.77 -9.02
C ARG A 138 10.41 -11.65 -7.75
N SER A 139 9.41 -12.52 -7.64
CA SER A 139 8.62 -12.73 -6.44
C SER A 139 9.09 -14.04 -5.79
N GLU A 140 9.37 -14.01 -4.49
CA GLU A 140 9.57 -15.24 -3.71
C GLU A 140 8.20 -15.67 -3.17
N ARG A 141 7.73 -16.83 -3.60
CA ARG A 141 6.49 -17.44 -3.14
C ARG A 141 6.78 -18.82 -2.60
N SER A 142 6.00 -19.27 -1.62
CA SER A 142 6.09 -20.66 -1.18
C SER A 142 5.76 -21.61 -2.35
N PRO A 143 6.27 -22.85 -2.37
CA PRO A 143 5.96 -23.81 -3.43
C PRO A 143 4.45 -24.01 -3.63
N ILE A 144 3.68 -23.96 -2.53
CA ILE A 144 2.22 -24.06 -2.56
C ILE A 144 1.60 -22.86 -3.29
N ALA A 145 2.00 -21.65 -2.92
CA ALA A 145 1.46 -20.44 -3.56
C ALA A 145 1.82 -20.39 -5.04
N ALA A 146 3.04 -20.77 -5.42
CA ALA A 146 3.47 -20.87 -6.81
C ALA A 146 2.61 -21.87 -7.60
N LEU A 147 2.44 -23.10 -7.06
CA LEU A 147 1.62 -24.15 -7.68
C LEU A 147 0.17 -23.68 -7.91
N VAL A 148 -0.46 -23.10 -6.89
CA VAL A 148 -1.86 -22.64 -6.99
C VAL A 148 -2.00 -21.51 -8.03
N THR A 149 -1.07 -20.56 -8.05
CA THR A 149 -1.05 -19.50 -9.06
C THR A 149 -0.96 -20.08 -10.47
N GLU A 150 -0.01 -20.99 -10.72
CA GLU A 150 0.16 -21.65 -12.02
C GLU A 150 -1.11 -22.41 -12.46
N MET A 151 -1.73 -23.15 -11.54
CA MET A 151 -2.92 -23.96 -11.83
C MET A 151 -4.18 -23.12 -12.06
N LEU A 152 -4.32 -21.95 -11.44
CA LEU A 152 -5.55 -21.15 -11.51
C LEU A 152 -5.47 -20.00 -12.52
N GLU A 153 -4.30 -19.42 -12.76
CA GLU A 153 -4.13 -18.38 -13.78
C GLU A 153 -4.22 -18.96 -15.21
N SER A 154 -3.92 -20.25 -15.39
CA SER A 154 -4.03 -20.95 -16.67
C SER A 154 -5.46 -21.33 -17.08
N VAL A 155 -6.47 -21.09 -16.24
CA VAL A 155 -7.88 -21.46 -16.50
C VAL A 155 -8.65 -20.36 -17.24
N VAL A 156 -8.02 -19.22 -17.55
CA VAL A 156 -8.63 -18.18 -18.38
C VAL A 156 -8.29 -18.46 -19.86
N VAL A 157 -9.10 -19.30 -20.51
CA VAL A 157 -9.16 -19.46 -21.98
C VAL A 157 -10.45 -18.84 -22.50
#